data_AF-A0A7Y2DKI9-F1
#
_entry.id   AF-A0A7Y2DKI9-F1
#
_cell.length_a   1.000
_cell.length_b   1.000
_cell.length_c   1.000
_cell.angle_alpha   90.00
_cell.angle_beta   90.00
_cell.angle_gamma   90.00
#
_symmetry.space_group_name_H-M   'P 1'
#
loop_
_entity.id
_entity.type
_entity.pdbx_description
1 polymer ?
#
loop_
_entity_poly.entity_id
_entity_poly.type
_entity_poly.pdbx_seq_one_letter_code
_entity_poly.pdbx_strand_id
1 'polypeptide(L)'
;MGFTISYQRFFTVRVKEESTDNAVRSLKFIPSSTCENLLNNYQLVFKPMEDGFDVYYKSFPEASTPIPAPIASKVKFTFGIQIMDASFTTKYEPETVDIPQYYLDNLKSDGGLSPGQNLTASTRLDVADLTYIKQQTFTQKTKLPIGDEPSEWRIKEKFGTATLQTVPITVPTDPNMPFTNVRINDPDAQVIEYIKEEGPYILETDKPDPTPFTVYLSNPIKQGAFNGVLDIYWNSIQSNVPVDTGRAYQIIVKLK
;
A
#
# COMPACT_ATOMS: atom_id res chain seq x y z
N MET A 1 -20.06 33.61 -22.49
CA MET A 1 -18.73 33.40 -21.90
C MET A 1 -18.51 31.89 -21.83
N GLY A 2 -17.45 31.38 -22.43
CA GLY A 2 -17.01 29.99 -22.22
C GLY A 2 -16.05 29.96 -21.05
N PHE A 3 -16.02 28.86 -20.30
CA PHE A 3 -14.98 28.60 -19.31
C PHE A 3 -14.07 27.50 -19.85
N THR A 4 -12.76 27.73 -19.85
CA THR A 4 -11.77 26.73 -20.26
C THR A 4 -11.35 25.91 -19.04
N ILE A 5 -11.51 24.59 -19.11
CA ILE A 5 -10.98 23.66 -18.11
C ILE A 5 -9.69 23.07 -18.65
N SER A 6 -8.58 23.27 -17.93
CA SER A 6 -7.27 22.71 -18.27
C SER A 6 -6.89 21.61 -17.30
N TYR A 7 -6.40 20.49 -17.84
CA TYR A 7 -5.91 19.36 -17.04
C TYR A 7 -4.39 19.40 -16.98
N GLN A 8 -3.83 19.52 -15.78
CA GLN A 8 -2.37 19.53 -15.57
C GLN A 8 -1.96 18.31 -14.79
N ARG A 9 -0.92 17.59 -15.25
CA ARG A 9 -0.50 16.34 -14.62
C ARG A 9 0.03 16.60 -13.21
N PHE A 10 -0.57 15.92 -12.25
CA PHE A 10 -0.17 15.95 -10.84
C PHE A 10 0.92 14.91 -10.57
N PHE A 11 0.65 13.65 -10.91
CA PHE A 11 1.65 12.60 -10.94
C PHE A 11 1.24 11.49 -11.90
N THR A 12 2.22 10.65 -12.25
CA THR A 12 2.03 9.47 -13.10
C THR A 12 2.69 8.27 -12.45
N VAL A 13 2.12 7.09 -12.67
CA VAL A 13 2.76 5.80 -12.36
C VAL A 13 2.82 5.00 -13.65
N ARG A 14 4.00 4.43 -13.94
CA ARG A 14 4.22 3.54 -15.10
C ARG A 14 4.88 2.23 -14.69
N VAL A 15 4.54 1.15 -15.38
CA VAL A 15 5.12 -0.18 -15.16
C VAL A 15 5.98 -0.53 -16.35
N LYS A 16 7.24 -0.91 -16.10
CA LYS A 16 8.22 -1.16 -17.17
C LYS A 16 9.14 -2.32 -16.84
N GLU A 17 9.70 -2.93 -17.87
CA GLU A 17 10.69 -4.01 -17.74
C GLU A 17 12.12 -3.46 -17.55
N GLU A 18 12.89 -4.03 -16.61
CA GLU A 18 14.22 -3.58 -16.17
C GLU A 18 15.24 -3.43 -17.32
N SER A 19 15.14 -4.24 -18.37
CA SER A 19 16.16 -4.35 -19.44
C SER A 19 15.77 -3.68 -20.75
N THR A 20 14.48 -3.58 -21.06
CA THR A 20 13.99 -3.10 -22.36
C THR A 20 13.29 -1.76 -22.28
N ASP A 21 12.99 -1.27 -21.06
CA ASP A 21 12.09 -0.13 -20.80
C ASP A 21 10.71 -0.30 -21.44
N ASN A 22 10.35 -1.52 -21.87
CA ASN A 22 9.07 -1.82 -22.47
C ASN A 22 7.96 -1.67 -21.42
N ALA A 23 6.89 -1.02 -21.84
CA ALA A 23 5.67 -0.87 -21.06
C ALA A 23 5.06 -2.25 -20.75
N VAL A 24 4.80 -2.51 -19.46
CA VAL A 24 4.15 -3.74 -19.00
C VAL A 24 2.67 -3.48 -18.78
N ARG A 25 1.83 -4.10 -19.62
CA ARG A 25 0.38 -3.84 -19.67
C ARG A 25 -0.48 -4.83 -18.89
N SER A 26 0.17 -5.67 -18.11
CA SER A 26 -0.48 -6.78 -17.39
C SER A 26 -1.04 -6.37 -16.04
N LEU A 27 -0.84 -5.11 -15.61
CA LEU A 27 -1.32 -4.58 -14.34
C LEU A 27 -2.33 -3.47 -14.56
N LYS A 28 -3.37 -3.47 -13.73
CA LYS A 28 -4.37 -2.39 -13.63
C LYS A 28 -4.37 -1.83 -12.21
N PHE A 29 -4.47 -0.51 -12.11
CA PHE A 29 -4.56 0.19 -10.84
C PHE A 29 -5.97 0.74 -10.65
N ILE A 30 -6.55 0.53 -9.48
CA ILE A 30 -7.91 0.93 -9.16
C ILE A 30 -7.87 1.74 -7.86
N PRO A 31 -8.31 3.02 -7.85
CA PRO A 31 -8.40 3.78 -6.61
C PRO A 31 -9.28 3.06 -5.58
N SER A 32 -8.86 3.02 -4.32
CA SER A 32 -9.75 2.57 -3.24
C SER A 32 -10.89 3.58 -3.04
N SER A 33 -11.98 3.19 -2.38
CA SER A 33 -13.09 4.13 -2.11
C SER A 33 -12.63 5.38 -1.33
N THR A 34 -11.69 5.22 -0.40
CA THR A 34 -11.05 6.35 0.30
C THR A 34 -10.25 7.22 -0.66
N CYS A 35 -9.53 6.62 -1.60
CA CYS A 35 -8.78 7.35 -2.63
C CYS A 35 -9.70 8.08 -3.61
N GLU A 36 -10.80 7.48 -4.06
CA GLU A 36 -11.81 8.14 -4.90
C GLU A 36 -12.37 9.39 -4.22
N ASN A 37 -12.69 9.29 -2.92
CA ASN A 37 -13.13 10.44 -2.13
C ASN A 37 -12.05 11.52 -2.04
N LEU A 38 -10.79 11.14 -1.82
CA LEU A 38 -9.67 12.10 -1.79
C LEU A 38 -9.48 12.79 -3.14
N LEU A 39 -9.52 12.03 -4.24
CA LEU A 39 -9.41 12.57 -5.60
C LEU A 39 -10.53 13.58 -5.86
N ASN A 40 -11.77 13.25 -5.48
CA ASN A 40 -12.91 14.18 -5.60
C ASN A 40 -12.74 15.43 -4.73
N ASN A 41 -12.32 15.28 -3.47
CA ASN A 41 -12.11 16.39 -2.54
C ASN A 41 -11.06 17.39 -3.04
N TYR A 42 -9.98 16.89 -3.68
CA TYR A 42 -8.92 17.72 -4.24
C TYR A 42 -9.13 18.08 -5.73
N GLN A 43 -10.31 17.77 -6.28
CA GLN A 43 -10.64 17.98 -7.69
C GLN A 43 -9.62 17.39 -8.67
N LEU A 44 -9.08 16.23 -8.31
CA LEU A 44 -8.17 15.44 -9.11
C LEU A 44 -8.94 14.49 -10.02
N VAL A 45 -8.37 14.20 -11.19
CA VAL A 45 -8.91 13.23 -12.14
C VAL A 45 -7.92 12.09 -12.28
N PHE A 46 -8.36 10.90 -11.91
CA PHE A 46 -7.66 9.66 -12.21
C PHE A 46 -7.98 9.22 -13.65
N LYS A 47 -6.94 8.88 -14.40
CA LYS A 47 -7.04 8.35 -15.76
C LYS A 47 -6.24 7.04 -15.85
N PRO A 48 -6.90 5.88 -16.02
CA PRO A 48 -6.18 4.63 -16.23
C PRO A 48 -5.46 4.65 -17.57
N MET A 49 -4.27 4.03 -17.60
CA MET A 49 -3.45 3.85 -18.79
C MET A 49 -3.15 2.35 -18.95
N GLU A 50 -2.76 1.91 -20.14
CA GLU A 50 -2.47 0.48 -20.37
C GLU A 50 -1.29 -0.02 -19.54
N ASP A 51 -0.34 0.86 -19.22
CA ASP A 51 0.92 0.58 -18.53
C ASP A 51 1.00 1.30 -17.17
N GLY A 52 -0.13 1.69 -16.60
CA GLY A 52 -0.17 2.42 -15.32
C GLY A 52 -1.36 3.36 -15.24
N PHE A 53 -1.14 4.59 -14.75
CA PHE A 53 -2.17 5.61 -14.68
C PHE A 53 -1.60 7.01 -14.51
N ASP A 54 -2.43 8.00 -14.80
CA ASP A 54 -2.16 9.41 -14.58
C ASP A 54 -3.17 10.01 -13.60
N VAL A 55 -2.72 10.96 -12.79
CA VAL A 55 -3.58 11.83 -11.99
C VAL A 55 -3.37 13.26 -12.42
N TYR A 56 -4.46 13.98 -12.68
CA TYR A 56 -4.44 15.36 -13.15
C TYR A 56 -5.17 16.30 -12.18
N TYR A 57 -4.66 17.52 -12.05
CA TYR A 57 -5.44 18.64 -11.55
C TYR A 57 -6.47 19.11 -12.57
N LYS A 58 -7.67 19.44 -12.10
CA LYS A 58 -8.53 20.40 -12.79
C LYS A 58 -8.06 21.81 -12.44
N SER A 59 -7.64 22.56 -13.45
CA SER A 59 -7.27 23.97 -13.32
C SER A 59 -8.21 24.84 -14.15
N PHE A 60 -8.48 26.04 -13.64
CA PHE A 60 -9.27 27.07 -14.30
C PHE A 60 -8.35 28.27 -14.53
N PRO A 61 -7.63 28.34 -15.68
CA PRO A 61 -6.57 29.33 -15.89
C PRO A 61 -7.04 30.78 -15.79
N GLU A 62 -8.32 31.02 -16.09
CA GLU A 62 -8.95 32.34 -16.05
C GLU A 62 -9.52 32.70 -14.67
N ALA A 63 -9.48 31.78 -13.69
CA ALA A 63 -9.97 32.02 -12.34
C ALA A 63 -8.90 32.67 -11.45
N SER A 64 -9.32 33.50 -10.51
CA SER A 64 -8.45 34.12 -9.49
C SER A 64 -7.75 33.09 -8.58
N THR A 65 -8.27 31.86 -8.49
CA THR A 65 -7.67 30.73 -7.77
C THR A 65 -7.49 29.55 -8.74
N PRO A 66 -6.30 29.39 -9.34
CA PRO A 66 -6.06 28.38 -10.38
C PRO A 66 -6.18 26.92 -9.90
N ILE A 67 -5.87 26.66 -8.62
CA ILE A 67 -6.08 25.37 -7.96
C ILE A 67 -7.24 25.50 -6.98
N PRO A 68 -8.44 24.97 -7.28
CA PRO A 68 -9.62 25.15 -6.45
C PRO A 68 -9.55 24.42 -5.10
N ALA A 69 -8.73 23.38 -4.99
CA ALA A 69 -8.57 22.57 -3.79
C ALA A 69 -7.10 22.14 -3.57
N PRO A 70 -6.25 23.02 -3.00
CA PRO A 70 -4.85 22.70 -2.78
C PRO A 70 -4.67 21.67 -1.66
N ILE A 71 -3.68 20.79 -1.83
CA ILE A 71 -3.24 19.86 -0.78
C ILE A 71 -2.28 20.62 0.14
N ALA A 72 -2.69 20.85 1.39
CA ALA A 72 -1.92 21.61 2.38
C ALA A 72 -1.23 20.73 3.46
N SER A 73 -1.58 19.44 3.52
CA SER A 73 -1.07 18.49 4.51
C SER A 73 -0.66 17.17 3.85
N LYS A 74 -0.02 16.28 4.64
CA LYS A 74 0.33 14.94 4.16
C LYS A 74 -0.95 14.17 3.84
N VAL A 75 -1.07 13.68 2.61
CA VAL A 75 -2.17 12.83 2.14
C VAL A 75 -1.61 11.53 1.58
N LYS A 76 -2.43 10.47 1.62
CA LYS A 76 -2.11 9.15 1.10
C LYS A 76 -3.15 8.75 0.04
N PHE A 77 -2.71 8.52 -1.18
CA PHE A 77 -3.54 7.98 -2.25
C PHE A 77 -3.31 6.47 -2.35
N THR A 78 -4.36 5.68 -2.10
CA THR A 78 -4.28 4.22 -2.07
C THR A 78 -4.95 3.61 -3.29
N PHE A 79 -4.24 2.74 -3.99
CA PHE A 79 -4.71 2.06 -5.19
C PHE A 79 -4.57 0.55 -5.02
N GLY A 80 -5.60 -0.23 -5.34
CA GLY A 80 -5.50 -1.66 -5.51
C GLY A 80 -4.78 -2.00 -6.81
N ILE A 81 -3.94 -3.04 -6.78
CA ILE A 81 -3.23 -3.58 -7.94
C ILE A 81 -3.95 -4.84 -8.38
N GLN A 82 -4.36 -4.92 -9.65
CA GLN A 82 -4.98 -6.10 -10.23
C GLN A 82 -4.13 -6.63 -11.39
N ILE A 83 -3.85 -7.93 -11.39
CA ILE A 83 -3.22 -8.61 -12.51
C ILE A 83 -4.29 -8.91 -13.55
N MET A 84 -4.14 -8.34 -14.74
CA MET A 84 -5.07 -8.49 -15.87
C MET A 84 -4.69 -9.65 -16.78
N ASP A 85 -3.41 -10.00 -16.84
CA ASP A 85 -2.88 -11.11 -17.62
C ASP A 85 -2.19 -12.11 -16.69
N ALA A 86 -2.71 -13.34 -16.65
CA ALA A 86 -2.17 -14.42 -15.84
C ALA A 86 -0.70 -14.76 -16.19
N SER A 87 -0.22 -14.40 -17.38
CA SER A 87 1.20 -14.55 -17.73
C SER A 87 2.13 -13.65 -16.92
N PHE A 88 1.60 -12.65 -16.21
CA PHE A 88 2.40 -11.80 -15.33
C PHE A 88 3.06 -12.60 -14.20
N THR A 89 2.33 -13.50 -13.55
CA THR A 89 2.85 -14.28 -12.41
C THR A 89 3.95 -15.24 -12.86
N THR A 90 3.82 -15.83 -14.05
CA THR A 90 4.86 -16.71 -14.59
C THR A 90 6.09 -15.95 -15.08
N LYS A 91 5.94 -14.71 -15.57
CA LYS A 91 7.04 -13.92 -16.14
C LYS A 91 7.79 -13.02 -15.17
N TYR A 92 7.10 -12.43 -14.18
CA TYR A 92 7.61 -11.28 -13.42
C TYR A 92 7.51 -11.42 -11.89
N GLU A 93 6.63 -12.27 -11.37
CA GLU A 93 6.45 -12.41 -9.91
C GLU A 93 7.67 -13.07 -9.25
N PRO A 94 8.21 -12.56 -8.13
CA PRO A 94 9.37 -13.17 -7.47
C PRO A 94 9.15 -14.65 -7.14
N GLU A 95 10.22 -15.46 -7.19
CA GLU A 95 10.14 -16.87 -6.77
C GLU A 95 10.08 -16.98 -5.24
N THR A 96 8.95 -17.47 -4.71
CA THR A 96 8.70 -17.63 -3.27
C THR A 96 7.80 -18.84 -3.01
N VAL A 97 7.92 -19.45 -1.83
CA VAL A 97 7.16 -20.65 -1.41
C VAL A 97 5.70 -20.30 -1.10
N ASP A 98 5.45 -19.11 -0.59
CA ASP A 98 4.12 -18.51 -0.45
C ASP A 98 3.89 -17.50 -1.57
N ILE A 99 2.65 -17.30 -2.04
CA ILE A 99 2.29 -16.22 -2.97
C ILE A 99 1.68 -15.06 -2.16
N PRO A 100 2.49 -14.15 -1.59
CA PRO A 100 2.01 -12.93 -0.96
C PRO A 100 1.51 -11.92 -2.00
N GLN A 101 0.88 -10.87 -1.50
CA GLN A 101 0.40 -9.75 -2.31
C GLN A 101 1.48 -8.65 -2.34
N TYR A 102 1.45 -7.75 -3.32
CA TYR A 102 2.43 -6.66 -3.38
C TYR A 102 2.04 -5.49 -2.48
N TYR A 103 3.03 -4.85 -1.84
CA TYR A 103 2.90 -3.52 -1.27
C TYR A 103 4.00 -2.62 -1.82
N LEU A 104 3.57 -1.57 -2.54
CA LEU A 104 4.44 -0.58 -3.14
C LEU A 104 4.14 0.79 -2.54
N ASP A 105 5.18 1.58 -2.29
CA ASP A 105 5.03 2.92 -1.76
C ASP A 105 6.18 3.84 -2.20
N ASN A 106 6.00 5.15 -2.00
CA ASN A 106 7.02 6.15 -2.29
C ASN A 106 7.73 6.66 -1.01
N LEU A 107 7.83 5.83 0.03
CA LEU A 107 8.51 6.14 1.27
C LEU A 107 9.90 5.50 1.32
N LYS A 108 10.75 6.06 2.19
CA LYS A 108 12.01 5.44 2.62
C LYS A 108 11.74 4.51 3.80
N SER A 109 12.77 3.78 4.22
CA SER A 109 12.72 2.93 5.43
C SER A 109 12.37 3.71 6.72
N ASP A 110 12.61 5.02 6.76
CA ASP A 110 12.26 5.91 7.87
C ASP A 110 10.87 6.58 7.74
N GLY A 111 10.10 6.25 6.69
CA GLY A 111 8.77 6.82 6.44
C GLY A 111 8.76 8.22 5.83
N GLY A 112 9.94 8.81 5.59
CA GLY A 112 10.10 10.02 4.80
C GLY A 112 9.80 9.78 3.33
N LEU A 113 9.36 10.81 2.59
CA LEU A 113 9.14 10.66 1.16
C LEU A 113 10.46 10.35 0.44
N SER A 114 10.43 9.34 -0.42
CA SER A 114 11.52 9.07 -1.35
C SER A 114 11.59 10.19 -2.39
N PRO A 115 12.78 10.77 -2.64
CA PRO A 115 12.98 11.68 -3.77
C PRO A 115 13.02 10.92 -5.10
N GLY A 116 13.13 9.59 -5.06
CA GLY A 116 13.22 8.72 -6.22
C GLY A 116 11.88 8.51 -6.92
N GLN A 117 11.97 8.06 -8.18
CA GLN A 117 10.82 7.71 -9.00
C GLN A 117 10.41 6.25 -8.81
N ASN A 118 11.29 5.38 -8.30
CA ASN A 118 10.99 3.96 -8.18
C ASN A 118 10.11 3.67 -6.96
N LEU A 119 9.07 2.88 -7.16
CA LEU A 119 8.10 2.49 -6.11
C LEU A 119 8.37 1.10 -5.53
N THR A 120 9.32 0.36 -6.11
CA THR A 120 9.80 -0.90 -5.54
C THR A 120 10.84 -0.63 -4.48
N ALA A 121 10.89 -1.46 -3.44
CA ALA A 121 11.84 -1.38 -2.33
C ALA A 121 13.30 -1.50 -2.80
N SER A 122 13.52 -2.19 -3.92
CA SER A 122 14.83 -2.33 -4.58
C SER A 122 14.81 -1.69 -5.99
N THR A 123 15.76 -2.05 -6.86
CA THR A 123 15.79 -1.59 -8.26
C THR A 123 14.64 -2.14 -9.10
N ARG A 124 14.03 -3.24 -8.67
CA ARG A 124 12.89 -3.91 -9.31
C ARG A 124 12.02 -4.60 -8.27
N LEU A 125 10.87 -5.07 -8.72
CA LEU A 125 9.93 -5.87 -7.95
C LEU A 125 10.62 -7.16 -7.48
N ASP A 126 10.66 -7.36 -6.17
CA ASP A 126 11.33 -8.50 -5.54
C ASP A 126 10.60 -8.93 -4.25
N VAL A 127 11.13 -9.92 -3.55
CA VAL A 127 10.59 -10.45 -2.29
C VAL A 127 10.42 -9.39 -1.20
N ALA A 128 11.16 -8.29 -1.27
CA ALA A 128 11.05 -7.16 -0.34
C ALA A 128 9.78 -6.31 -0.55
N ASP A 129 9.14 -6.42 -1.71
CA ASP A 129 7.87 -5.74 -2.05
C ASP A 129 6.64 -6.56 -1.64
N LEU A 130 6.85 -7.73 -1.07
CA LEU A 130 5.79 -8.66 -0.72
C LEU A 130 5.20 -8.34 0.67
N THR A 131 3.89 -8.52 0.79
CA THR A 131 3.10 -8.25 1.99
C THR A 131 1.94 -9.22 2.15
N TYR A 132 1.34 -9.24 3.33
CA TYR A 132 0.04 -9.86 3.56
C TYR A 132 -1.04 -8.80 3.68
N ILE A 133 -1.96 -8.72 2.70
CA ILE A 133 -3.13 -7.87 2.84
C ILE A 133 -4.18 -8.61 3.67
N LYS A 134 -4.57 -8.00 4.79
CA LYS A 134 -5.53 -8.53 5.77
C LYS A 134 -6.69 -7.56 5.93
N GLN A 135 -7.81 -8.09 6.40
CA GLN A 135 -8.90 -7.26 6.92
C GLN A 135 -8.42 -6.52 8.17
N GLN A 136 -9.13 -5.44 8.55
CA GLN A 136 -8.78 -4.63 9.72
C GLN A 136 -8.72 -5.49 10.98
N THR A 137 -9.67 -6.41 11.13
CA THR A 137 -9.62 -7.51 12.11
C THR A 137 -9.34 -8.81 11.38
N PHE A 138 -8.42 -9.61 11.88
CA PHE A 138 -8.07 -10.88 11.24
C PHE A 138 -7.64 -11.93 12.25
N THR A 139 -7.65 -13.19 11.83
CA THR A 139 -7.15 -14.31 12.63
C THR A 139 -5.75 -14.69 12.18
N GLN A 140 -4.83 -14.79 13.13
CA GLN A 140 -3.47 -15.27 12.92
C GLN A 140 -3.30 -16.66 13.53
N LYS A 141 -2.94 -17.63 12.69
CA LYS A 141 -2.58 -18.96 13.16
C LYS A 141 -1.20 -18.90 13.79
N THR A 142 -1.10 -19.35 15.03
CA THR A 142 0.12 -19.34 15.82
C THR A 142 0.48 -20.78 16.14
N LYS A 143 1.66 -21.23 15.72
CA LYS A 143 2.16 -22.55 16.08
C LYS A 143 2.56 -22.52 17.55
N LEU A 144 2.17 -23.54 18.30
CA LEU A 144 2.55 -23.71 19.69
C LEU A 144 3.63 -24.81 19.76
N PRO A 145 4.93 -24.48 19.94
CA PRO A 145 5.90 -25.44 20.47
C PRO A 145 5.60 -25.78 21.95
N ILE A 146 6.36 -26.64 22.62
CA ILE A 146 6.09 -27.10 24.02
C ILE A 146 7.13 -26.49 25.00
N GLY A 147 7.63 -25.27 24.76
CA GLY A 147 8.72 -24.73 25.60
C GLY A 147 9.47 -23.47 25.13
N ASP A 148 8.99 -22.79 24.08
CA ASP A 148 9.46 -21.46 23.65
C ASP A 148 8.39 -20.74 22.81
N GLU A 149 7.12 -20.92 23.18
CA GLU A 149 6.02 -20.32 22.44
C GLU A 149 6.10 -18.79 22.51
N PRO A 150 5.73 -18.10 21.42
CA PRO A 150 5.43 -16.68 21.53
C PRO A 150 4.30 -16.49 22.54
N SER A 151 4.47 -15.54 23.45
CA SER A 151 3.48 -15.18 24.46
C SER A 151 2.52 -14.11 23.97
N GLU A 152 2.90 -13.37 22.93
CA GLU A 152 2.09 -12.30 22.36
C GLU A 152 2.40 -12.04 20.88
N TRP A 153 1.40 -11.48 20.20
CA TRP A 153 1.57 -10.79 18.93
C TRP A 153 1.63 -9.29 19.15
N ARG A 154 2.50 -8.60 18.42
CA ARG A 154 2.62 -7.14 18.43
C ARG A 154 2.38 -6.59 17.05
N ILE A 155 1.52 -5.57 16.95
CA ILE A 155 1.43 -4.72 15.76
C ILE A 155 2.26 -3.47 16.00
N LYS A 156 3.17 -3.17 15.09
CA LYS A 156 4.06 -2.01 15.13
C LYS A 156 3.91 -1.15 13.89
N GLU A 157 4.27 0.13 14.01
CA GLU A 157 4.44 0.99 12.86
C GLU A 157 5.47 0.40 11.89
N LYS A 158 5.17 0.36 10.58
CA LYS A 158 6.16 -0.06 9.58
C LYS A 158 7.36 0.89 9.49
N PHE A 159 7.09 2.18 9.62
CA PHE A 159 8.08 3.24 9.42
C PHE A 159 8.37 4.02 10.71
N GLY A 160 8.18 3.36 11.84
CA GLY A 160 8.36 3.96 13.16
C GLY A 160 8.88 2.94 14.15
N THR A 161 8.92 3.32 15.41
CA THR A 161 9.39 2.45 16.50
C THR A 161 8.30 2.08 17.48
N ALA A 162 7.10 2.67 17.33
CA ALA A 162 6.01 2.45 18.25
C ALA A 162 5.37 1.06 18.05
N THR A 163 5.14 0.37 19.16
CA THR A 163 4.17 -0.72 19.24
C THR A 163 2.80 -0.12 19.43
N LEU A 164 1.89 -0.42 18.52
CA LEU A 164 0.53 0.11 18.47
C LEU A 164 -0.46 -0.77 19.23
N GLN A 165 -0.21 -2.08 19.25
CA GLN A 165 -1.08 -3.06 19.89
C GLN A 165 -0.27 -4.27 20.33
N THR A 166 -0.63 -4.83 21.49
CA THR A 166 -0.10 -6.10 21.99
C THR A 166 -1.25 -7.05 22.31
N VAL A 167 -1.26 -8.23 21.66
CA VAL A 167 -2.32 -9.22 21.80
C VAL A 167 -1.75 -10.47 22.46
N PRO A 168 -2.15 -10.81 23.70
CA PRO A 168 -1.64 -11.98 24.38
C PRO A 168 -2.11 -13.27 23.70
N ILE A 169 -1.24 -14.26 23.67
CA ILE A 169 -1.53 -15.60 23.17
C ILE A 169 -1.97 -16.46 24.35
N THR A 170 -3.24 -16.87 24.34
CA THR A 170 -3.72 -17.86 25.32
C THR A 170 -3.42 -19.27 24.80
N VAL A 171 -2.50 -19.97 25.46
CA VAL A 171 -2.15 -21.36 25.16
C VAL A 171 -3.20 -22.27 25.80
N PRO A 172 -3.94 -23.08 25.00
CA PRO A 172 -4.85 -24.08 25.57
C PRO A 172 -4.06 -25.11 26.38
N THR A 173 -4.42 -25.30 27.64
CA THR A 173 -3.75 -26.27 28.52
C THR A 173 -4.38 -27.66 28.49
N ASP A 174 -5.61 -27.79 27.95
CA ASP A 174 -6.29 -29.08 27.77
C ASP A 174 -7.42 -28.97 26.71
N PRO A 175 -7.40 -29.75 25.61
CA PRO A 175 -6.29 -30.60 25.17
C PRO A 175 -5.11 -29.77 24.65
N ASN A 176 -3.89 -30.34 24.69
CA ASN A 176 -2.73 -29.73 24.05
C ASN A 176 -2.95 -29.64 22.53
N MET A 177 -2.88 -28.42 22.00
CA MET A 177 -3.11 -28.14 20.57
C MET A 177 -1.79 -27.72 19.90
N PRO A 178 -1.49 -28.20 18.68
CA PRO A 178 -0.26 -27.82 17.96
C PRO A 178 -0.29 -26.38 17.44
N PHE A 179 -1.45 -25.71 17.49
CA PHE A 179 -1.64 -24.32 17.12
C PHE A 179 -2.80 -23.70 17.87
N THR A 180 -2.79 -22.38 17.97
CA THR A 180 -3.94 -21.56 18.38
C THR A 180 -4.23 -20.49 17.34
N ASN A 181 -5.47 -20.02 17.31
CA ASN A 181 -5.92 -18.96 16.42
C ASN A 181 -6.14 -17.70 17.24
N VAL A 182 -5.31 -16.69 16.99
CA VAL A 182 -5.35 -15.42 17.72
C VAL A 182 -6.11 -14.41 16.87
N ARG A 183 -7.16 -13.82 17.42
CA ARG A 183 -7.87 -12.72 16.76
C ARG A 183 -7.12 -11.41 17.05
N ILE A 184 -6.65 -10.76 16.00
CA ILE A 184 -5.83 -9.57 16.05
C ILE A 184 -6.63 -8.37 15.56
N ASN A 185 -6.44 -7.22 16.23
CA ASN A 185 -7.11 -5.96 15.97
C ASN A 185 -8.65 -6.09 15.91
N ASP A 186 -9.21 -6.76 16.91
CA ASP A 186 -10.63 -6.90 17.21
C ASP A 186 -11.15 -5.61 17.90
N PRO A 187 -12.14 -4.90 17.30
CA PRO A 187 -12.67 -3.67 17.87
C PRO A 187 -13.34 -3.86 19.23
N ASP A 188 -13.83 -5.07 19.54
CA ASP A 188 -14.51 -5.35 20.80
C ASP A 188 -13.53 -5.70 21.93
N ALA A 189 -12.45 -6.42 21.60
CA ALA A 189 -11.45 -6.87 22.58
C ALA A 189 -10.32 -5.85 22.79
N GLN A 190 -9.96 -5.09 21.74
CA GLN A 190 -8.88 -4.09 21.78
C GLN A 190 -9.40 -2.66 21.60
N VAL A 191 -10.53 -2.30 22.22
CA VAL A 191 -11.20 -0.99 22.04
C VAL A 191 -10.25 0.21 22.10
N ILE A 192 -9.31 0.23 23.04
CA ILE A 192 -8.36 1.34 23.25
C ILE A 192 -7.24 1.34 22.20
N GLU A 193 -6.76 0.16 21.83
CA GLU A 193 -5.63 -0.04 20.92
C GLU A 193 -6.08 -0.41 19.50
N TYR A 194 -7.37 -0.23 19.18
CA TYR A 194 -7.93 -0.62 17.90
C TYR A 194 -7.40 0.33 16.82
N ILE A 195 -6.65 -0.25 15.90
CA ILE A 195 -6.06 0.46 14.77
C ILE A 195 -7.16 0.65 13.73
N LYS A 196 -7.60 1.90 13.55
CA LYS A 196 -8.66 2.27 12.60
C LYS A 196 -8.10 2.62 11.24
N GLU A 197 -6.88 3.14 11.23
CA GLU A 197 -6.19 3.60 10.04
C GLU A 197 -5.84 2.40 9.15
N GLU A 198 -6.11 2.55 7.86
CA GLU A 198 -5.63 1.58 6.87
C GLU A 198 -4.17 1.86 6.56
N GLY A 199 -3.38 0.81 6.35
CA GLY A 199 -1.99 0.99 5.98
C GLY A 199 -1.10 -0.21 6.29
N PRO A 200 0.20 -0.02 6.06
CA PRO A 200 1.18 -1.03 6.37
C PRO A 200 1.59 -1.01 7.84
N TYR A 201 1.77 -2.20 8.39
CA TYR A 201 2.24 -2.43 9.75
C TYR A 201 3.22 -3.60 9.75
N ILE A 202 4.00 -3.73 10.82
CA ILE A 202 4.79 -4.92 11.09
C ILE A 202 4.05 -5.76 12.10
N LEU A 203 3.89 -7.04 11.79
CA LEU A 203 3.41 -8.05 12.70
C LEU A 203 4.60 -8.89 13.16
N GLU A 204 4.85 -8.93 14.47
CA GLU A 204 5.93 -9.69 15.09
C GLU A 204 5.46 -10.35 16.39
N THR A 205 6.27 -11.26 16.93
CA THR A 205 6.06 -11.81 18.27
C THR A 205 7.14 -11.32 19.22
N ASP A 206 7.03 -11.67 20.50
CA ASP A 206 8.11 -11.50 21.49
C ASP A 206 9.29 -12.48 21.28
N LYS A 207 9.17 -13.39 20.33
CA LYS A 207 10.17 -14.39 19.94
C LYS A 207 10.70 -14.12 18.52
N PRO A 208 11.93 -14.58 18.19
CA PRO A 208 12.50 -14.38 16.86
C PRO A 208 11.84 -15.23 15.76
N ASP A 209 11.12 -16.30 16.13
CA ASP A 209 10.34 -17.15 15.22
C ASP A 209 8.85 -17.07 15.65
N PRO A 210 7.92 -16.67 14.76
CA PRO A 210 8.13 -16.30 13.36
C PRO A 210 8.86 -14.96 13.17
N THR A 211 9.65 -14.89 12.10
CA THR A 211 10.31 -13.66 11.64
C THR A 211 9.26 -12.55 11.44
N PRO A 212 9.52 -11.30 11.86
CA PRO A 212 8.63 -10.18 11.59
C PRO A 212 8.30 -10.04 10.11
N PHE A 213 7.05 -9.72 9.80
CA PHE A 213 6.61 -9.51 8.41
C PHE A 213 5.65 -8.33 8.27
N THR A 214 5.58 -7.79 7.06
CA THR A 214 4.66 -6.69 6.77
C THR A 214 3.24 -7.23 6.57
N VAL A 215 2.28 -6.58 7.21
CA VAL A 215 0.85 -6.74 6.96
C VAL A 215 0.28 -5.40 6.49
N TYR A 216 -0.63 -5.44 5.52
CA TYR A 216 -1.40 -4.27 5.12
C TYR A 216 -2.85 -4.44 5.58
N LEU A 217 -3.30 -3.59 6.50
CA LEU A 217 -4.67 -3.62 7.00
C LEU A 217 -5.55 -2.73 6.13
N SER A 218 -6.52 -3.34 5.43
CA SER A 218 -7.54 -2.60 4.68
C SER A 218 -8.70 -3.53 4.29
N ASN A 219 -9.91 -3.20 4.76
CA ASN A 219 -11.12 -3.93 4.38
C ASN A 219 -11.45 -3.76 2.89
N PRO A 220 -11.46 -2.53 2.31
CA PRO A 220 -11.75 -2.35 0.90
C PRO A 220 -10.78 -3.10 -0.01
N ILE A 221 -9.48 -3.07 0.29
CA ILE A 221 -8.48 -3.74 -0.55
C ILE A 221 -8.61 -5.27 -0.41
N LYS A 222 -8.80 -5.79 0.81
CA LYS A 222 -8.92 -7.24 1.00
C LYS A 222 -10.18 -7.81 0.34
N GLN A 223 -11.28 -7.05 0.34
CA GLN A 223 -12.54 -7.45 -0.29
C GLN A 223 -12.51 -7.29 -1.82
N GLY A 224 -11.71 -6.37 -2.36
CA GLY A 224 -11.61 -6.07 -3.80
C GLY A 224 -10.84 -7.08 -4.65
N ALA A 225 -10.46 -8.24 -4.10
CA ALA A 225 -9.68 -9.29 -4.80
C ALA A 225 -8.39 -8.79 -5.49
N PHE A 226 -7.76 -7.75 -4.95
CA PHE A 226 -6.53 -7.19 -5.50
C PHE A 226 -5.32 -8.10 -5.25
N ASN A 227 -4.36 -8.09 -6.17
CA ASN A 227 -3.07 -8.76 -6.06
C ASN A 227 -2.04 -7.94 -5.28
N GLY A 228 -2.34 -6.68 -4.96
CA GLY A 228 -1.47 -5.81 -4.20
C GLY A 228 -2.10 -4.45 -3.90
N VAL A 229 -1.32 -3.60 -3.26
CA VAL A 229 -1.69 -2.21 -2.95
C VAL A 229 -0.51 -1.28 -3.24
N LEU A 230 -0.83 -0.13 -3.79
CA LEU A 230 0.09 0.96 -4.08
C LEU A 230 -0.34 2.19 -3.28
N ASP A 231 0.55 2.70 -2.43
CA ASP A 231 0.34 3.94 -1.69
C ASP A 231 1.26 5.06 -2.22
N ILE A 232 0.66 6.15 -2.68
CA ILE A 232 1.39 7.37 -3.02
C ILE A 232 1.15 8.40 -1.92
N TYR A 233 2.20 8.70 -1.16
CA TYR A 233 2.18 9.75 -0.16
C TYR A 233 2.60 11.08 -0.78
N TRP A 234 1.86 12.14 -0.44
CA TRP A 234 2.13 13.49 -0.90
C TRP A 234 2.15 14.46 0.27
N ASN A 235 3.14 15.34 0.36
CA ASN A 235 3.29 16.29 1.48
C ASN A 235 3.67 17.71 1.06
N SER A 236 3.82 17.98 -0.24
CA SER A 236 4.26 19.28 -0.73
C SER A 236 3.04 20.17 -0.93
N ILE A 237 3.02 21.34 -0.27
CA ILE A 237 1.93 22.32 -0.41
C ILE A 237 1.81 22.73 -1.87
N GLN A 238 0.58 22.72 -2.38
CA GLN A 238 0.27 23.07 -3.76
C GLN A 238 -0.20 24.52 -3.83
N SER A 239 0.74 25.47 -3.91
CA SER A 239 0.42 26.91 -3.98
C SER A 239 0.23 27.42 -5.41
N ASN A 240 0.76 26.72 -6.42
CA ASN A 240 0.69 27.07 -7.84
C ASN A 240 0.46 25.80 -8.67
N VAL A 241 -0.16 25.93 -9.85
CA VAL A 241 -0.30 24.78 -10.77
C VAL A 241 1.09 24.44 -11.35
N PRO A 242 1.63 23.23 -11.11
CA PRO A 242 2.94 22.87 -11.63
C PRO A 242 2.91 22.80 -13.17
N VAL A 243 3.91 23.38 -13.84
CA VAL A 243 4.04 23.37 -15.30
C VAL A 243 4.20 21.92 -15.80
N ASP A 244 3.13 21.21 -16.14
CA ASP A 244 3.04 19.83 -16.70
C ASP A 244 4.25 18.89 -16.45
N THR A 245 4.79 18.90 -15.24
CA THR A 245 5.99 18.18 -14.79
C THR A 245 5.70 17.41 -13.51
N GLY A 246 4.42 17.05 -13.31
CA GLY A 246 3.96 16.24 -12.20
C GLY A 246 4.88 15.04 -11.96
N ARG A 247 5.01 14.62 -10.70
CA ARG A 247 6.00 13.59 -10.32
C ARG A 247 5.77 12.32 -11.13
N ALA A 248 6.84 11.81 -11.72
CA ALA A 248 6.80 10.53 -12.42
C ALA A 248 7.31 9.43 -11.51
N TYR A 249 6.48 8.40 -11.32
CA TYR A 249 6.82 7.20 -10.61
C TYR A 249 6.86 6.02 -11.56
N GLN A 250 7.68 5.03 -11.23
CA GLN A 250 7.83 3.81 -11.98
C GLN A 250 7.83 2.58 -11.07
N ILE A 251 7.30 1.48 -11.60
CA ILE A 251 7.38 0.14 -11.06
C ILE A 251 8.21 -0.65 -12.07
N ILE A 252 9.37 -1.12 -11.64
CA ILE A 252 10.27 -1.89 -12.50
C ILE A 252 10.03 -3.37 -12.21
N VAL A 253 9.77 -4.16 -13.24
CA VAL A 253 9.67 -5.62 -13.15
C VAL A 253 10.80 -6.28 -13.92
N LYS A 254 11.14 -7.51 -13.57
CA LYS A 254 12.21 -8.28 -14.22
C LYS A 254 11.66 -9.57 -14.79
N LEU A 255 11.98 -9.84 -16.04
CA LEU A 255 11.72 -11.13 -16.66
C LEU A 255 12.54 -12.23 -15.97
N LYS A 256 11.89 -13.33 -15.59
CA LYS A 256 12.56 -14.54 -15.09
C LYS A 256 13.50 -15.15 -16.11
#